data_AF-A0A859R1Y5-F1
#
_entry.id   AF-A0A859R1Y5-F1
#
_cell.length_a   1.000
_cell.length_b   1.000
_cell.length_c   1.000
_cell.angle_alpha   90.00
_cell.angle_beta   90.00
_cell.angle_gamma   90.00
#
_symmetry.space_group_name_H-M   'P 1'
#
loop_
_entity.id
_entity.type
_entity.pdbx_description
1 polymer ?
#
loop_
_entity_poly.entity_id
_entity_poly.type
_entity_poly.pdbx_seq_one_letter_code
_entity_poly.pdbx_strand_id
1 'polypeptide(L)'
;MFTTFPKNLALGPAITLLATCTSVSSASGEDRIHDPSPHQRTKQEAMAPHPYVGMWVTDDGYVRHELLANGRYDEARGTRDSAYQGRYEVSGNHIEYWDDTGFTADGDFVDENTLHHGGMVLRRR
;
A
#
# COMPACT_ATOMS: atom_id res chain seq x y z
N MET A 1 -39.88 -2.95 13.51
CA MET A 1 -39.91 -3.87 14.66
C MET A 1 -40.30 -5.26 14.16
N PHE A 2 -39.37 -6.02 13.58
CA PHE A 2 -39.57 -7.42 13.16
C PHE A 2 -38.19 -8.09 13.11
N THR A 3 -37.88 -8.88 14.15
CA THR A 3 -37.79 -10.36 14.16
C THR A 3 -36.41 -10.91 13.81
N THR A 4 -35.68 -11.22 14.90
CA THR A 4 -34.70 -12.30 15.04
C THR A 4 -35.04 -13.54 14.21
N PHE A 5 -34.05 -14.11 13.53
CA PHE A 5 -34.00 -15.55 13.24
C PHE A 5 -32.59 -16.12 13.52
N PRO A 6 -32.52 -17.40 13.94
CA PRO A 6 -31.46 -17.91 14.81
C PRO A 6 -30.33 -18.69 14.12
N LYS A 7 -29.27 -18.87 14.92
CA LYS A 7 -28.15 -19.80 14.76
C LYS A 7 -28.63 -21.26 14.73
N ASN A 8 -28.09 -22.06 13.81
CA ASN A 8 -27.98 -23.53 13.86
C ASN A 8 -26.54 -23.89 13.44
N LEU A 9 -25.67 -24.38 14.34
CA LEU A 9 -25.44 -25.76 14.78
C LEU A 9 -24.95 -26.75 13.71
N ALA A 10 -23.68 -27.15 13.82
CA ALA A 10 -23.11 -28.49 13.52
C ALA A 10 -21.68 -28.49 14.12
N LEU A 11 -21.39 -29.09 15.28
CA LEU A 11 -21.25 -30.50 15.67
C LEU A 11 -20.02 -31.23 15.09
N GLY A 12 -18.93 -31.24 15.89
CA GLY A 12 -17.96 -32.34 16.05
C GLY A 12 -16.65 -32.29 15.23
N PRO A 13 -15.60 -33.05 15.59
CA PRO A 13 -15.33 -33.82 16.81
C PRO A 13 -14.02 -33.40 17.55
N ALA A 14 -13.93 -33.78 18.83
CA ALA A 14 -12.69 -33.79 19.60
C ALA A 14 -11.72 -34.87 19.10
N ILE A 15 -10.42 -34.59 19.08
CA ILE A 15 -9.32 -35.56 19.30
C ILE A 15 -8.11 -34.75 19.79
N THR A 16 -7.74 -34.98 21.04
CA THR A 16 -6.46 -34.59 21.63
C THR A 16 -5.43 -35.62 21.21
N LEU A 17 -4.33 -35.20 20.57
CA LEU A 17 -3.12 -36.01 20.45
C LEU A 17 -1.92 -35.20 20.94
N LEU A 18 -1.43 -35.55 22.13
CA LEU A 18 -0.14 -35.12 22.63
C LEU A 18 0.92 -35.98 21.94
N ALA A 19 1.71 -35.40 21.04
CA ALA A 19 2.87 -36.06 20.45
C ALA A 19 4.11 -35.21 20.78
N THR A 20 4.81 -35.58 21.86
CA THR A 20 6.18 -35.14 22.09
C THR A 20 7.12 -36.05 21.29
N CYS A 21 7.65 -35.54 20.19
CA CYS A 21 8.75 -36.17 19.47
C CYS A 21 9.95 -35.22 19.48
N THR A 22 10.88 -35.47 20.40
CA THR A 22 12.24 -34.92 20.34
C THR A 22 13.00 -35.63 19.22
N SER A 23 13.24 -34.93 18.12
CA SER A 23 14.11 -35.39 17.04
C SER A 23 15.48 -34.75 17.21
N VAL A 24 16.49 -35.54 17.56
CA VAL A 24 17.90 -35.16 17.41
C VAL A 24 18.31 -35.40 15.95
N SER A 25 18.88 -34.39 15.30
CA SER A 25 19.55 -34.57 14.01
C SER A 25 21.00 -34.10 14.11
N SER A 26 21.90 -35.07 13.99
CA SER A 26 23.35 -34.89 13.94
C SER A 26 23.83 -35.05 12.51
N ALA A 27 24.77 -34.18 12.11
CA ALA A 27 25.76 -34.30 11.02
C ALA A 27 25.21 -34.44 9.58
N SER A 28 25.89 -34.01 8.52
CA SER A 28 27.07 -33.17 8.28
C SER A 28 27.15 -33.07 6.75
N GLY A 29 27.41 -31.86 6.23
CA GLY A 29 28.02 -31.63 4.92
C GLY A 29 27.16 -31.93 3.68
N GLU A 30 26.93 -30.90 2.87
CA GLU A 30 27.17 -30.95 1.43
C GLU A 30 27.11 -29.53 0.87
N ASP A 31 28.30 -29.05 0.52
CA ASP A 31 28.58 -27.91 -0.33
C ASP A 31 27.73 -27.97 -1.61
N ARG A 32 26.73 -27.09 -1.70
CA ARG A 32 26.02 -26.82 -2.96
C ARG A 32 26.03 -25.33 -3.17
N ILE A 33 26.77 -24.95 -4.20
CA ILE A 33 26.82 -23.63 -4.82
C ILE A 33 25.42 -23.03 -4.81
N HIS A 34 25.26 -21.96 -4.03
CA HIS A 34 24.05 -21.18 -3.96
C HIS A 34 23.89 -20.46 -5.29
N ASP A 35 23.10 -21.06 -6.18
CA ASP A 35 22.53 -20.40 -7.35
C ASP A 35 21.76 -19.17 -6.84
N PRO A 36 22.18 -17.94 -7.17
CA PRO A 36 21.40 -16.77 -6.79
C PRO A 36 20.08 -16.81 -7.56
N SER A 37 19.04 -17.31 -6.88
CA SER A 37 17.66 -17.21 -7.34
C SER A 37 17.38 -15.77 -7.79
N PRO A 38 16.74 -15.54 -8.95
CA PRO A 38 16.39 -14.21 -9.41
C PRO A 38 15.14 -13.70 -8.69
N HIS A 39 15.13 -13.75 -7.37
CA HIS A 39 14.10 -13.11 -6.57
C HIS A 39 14.62 -11.78 -6.03
N GLN A 40 13.91 -10.75 -6.45
CA GLN A 40 14.00 -9.37 -5.98
C GLN A 40 15.24 -8.62 -6.47
N ARG A 41 15.29 -8.46 -7.80
CA ARG A 41 15.63 -7.14 -8.33
C ARG A 41 14.65 -6.17 -7.66
N THR A 42 15.09 -5.42 -6.67
CA THR A 42 14.47 -4.17 -6.22
C THR A 42 14.43 -3.25 -7.43
N LYS A 43 13.49 -3.51 -8.33
CA LYS A 43 13.02 -2.56 -9.32
C LYS A 43 12.16 -1.58 -8.52
N GLN A 44 12.84 -0.69 -7.80
CA GLN A 44 12.46 0.71 -7.91
C GLN A 44 12.58 1.00 -9.42
N GLU A 45 11.51 0.71 -10.18
CA GLU A 45 11.42 1.24 -11.52
C GLU A 45 11.41 2.74 -11.30
N ALA A 46 12.56 3.38 -11.54
CA ALA A 46 12.68 4.81 -11.48
C ALA A 46 11.58 5.33 -12.39
N MET A 47 10.52 5.89 -11.77
CA MET A 47 9.37 6.36 -12.50
C MET A 47 9.85 7.34 -13.55
N ALA A 48 9.23 7.27 -14.73
CA ALA A 48 9.50 8.25 -15.76
C ALA A 48 9.32 9.65 -15.13
N PRO A 49 10.31 10.56 -15.30
CA PRO A 49 10.19 11.90 -14.74
C PRO A 49 8.92 12.56 -15.26
N HIS A 50 8.09 13.04 -14.33
CA HIS A 50 6.81 13.70 -14.62
C HIS A 50 6.78 15.09 -13.96
N PRO A 51 6.02 16.05 -14.52
CA PRO A 51 6.03 17.44 -14.03
C PRO A 51 5.28 17.62 -12.69
N TYR A 52 4.50 16.63 -12.28
CA TYR A 52 3.56 16.72 -11.17
C TYR A 52 4.17 16.62 -9.76
N VAL A 53 5.49 16.45 -9.64
CA VAL A 53 6.18 16.49 -8.34
C VAL A 53 5.92 17.84 -7.66
N GLY A 54 5.66 17.80 -6.35
CA GLY A 54 5.39 18.96 -5.52
C GLY A 54 4.15 18.78 -4.64
N MET A 55 3.77 19.89 -4.01
CA MET A 55 2.68 19.94 -3.06
C MET A 55 1.36 20.31 -3.74
N TRP A 56 0.32 19.55 -3.42
CA TRP A 56 -1.05 19.70 -3.88
C TRP A 56 -1.95 19.93 -2.67
N VAL A 57 -2.77 20.98 -2.68
CA VAL A 57 -3.49 21.44 -1.49
C VAL A 57 -4.94 21.71 -1.85
N THR A 58 -5.88 21.28 -1.00
CA THR A 58 -7.29 21.69 -1.18
C THR A 58 -7.45 23.20 -1.01
N ASP A 59 -8.48 23.79 -1.61
CA ASP A 59 -8.70 25.24 -1.56
C ASP A 59 -8.80 25.79 -0.12
N ASP A 60 -9.23 24.97 0.85
CA ASP A 60 -9.32 25.31 2.27
C ASP A 60 -8.03 25.03 3.07
N GLY A 61 -7.00 24.46 2.46
CA GLY A 61 -5.75 24.09 3.11
C GLY A 61 -5.83 22.88 4.05
N TYR A 62 -7.00 22.23 4.15
CA TYR A 62 -7.20 21.13 5.08
C TYR A 62 -6.40 19.89 4.67
N VAL A 63 -6.33 19.58 3.38
CA VAL A 63 -5.52 18.47 2.86
C VAL A 63 -4.28 19.02 2.17
N ARG A 64 -3.12 18.45 2.48
CA ARG A 64 -1.82 18.77 1.88
C ARG A 64 -1.19 17.47 1.41
N HIS A 65 -1.08 17.29 0.11
CA HIS A 65 -0.65 16.06 -0.54
C HIS A 65 0.62 16.32 -1.33
N GLU A 66 1.74 15.74 -0.89
CA GLU A 66 3.03 15.90 -1.54
C GLU A 66 3.34 14.70 -2.44
N LEU A 67 3.62 14.96 -3.72
CA LEU A 67 4.19 13.97 -4.63
C LEU A 67 5.70 14.15 -4.67
N LEU A 68 6.46 13.17 -4.18
CA LEU A 68 7.91 13.20 -4.07
C LEU A 68 8.56 12.60 -5.32
N ALA A 69 9.71 13.15 -5.73
CA ALA A 69 10.45 12.71 -6.92
C ALA A 69 10.92 11.24 -6.89
N ASN A 70 10.88 10.59 -5.73
CA ASN A 70 11.22 9.17 -5.57
C ASN A 70 10.02 8.22 -5.79
N GLY A 71 8.87 8.73 -6.24
CA GLY A 71 7.65 7.95 -6.46
C GLY A 71 6.86 7.67 -5.20
N ARG A 72 7.11 8.41 -4.11
CA ARG A 72 6.38 8.33 -2.84
C ARG A 72 5.47 9.53 -2.67
N TYR A 73 4.34 9.35 -2.01
CA TYR A 73 3.50 10.46 -1.59
C TYR A 73 3.34 10.51 -0.07
N ASP A 74 3.06 11.69 0.44
CA ASP A 74 2.67 11.95 1.83
C ASP A 74 1.47 12.89 1.85
N GLU A 75 0.37 12.47 2.48
CA GLU A 75 -0.83 13.28 2.64
C GLU A 75 -1.02 13.66 4.10
N ALA A 76 -1.08 14.95 4.41
CA ALA A 76 -1.49 15.48 5.71
C ALA A 76 -2.94 15.97 5.67
N ARG A 77 -3.68 15.79 6.77
CA ARG A 77 -5.05 16.28 6.93
C ARG A 77 -5.21 17.06 8.24
N GLY A 78 -5.58 18.33 8.14
CA GLY A 78 -5.73 19.23 9.27
C GLY A 78 -4.43 19.32 10.06
N THR A 79 -4.45 18.86 11.31
CA THR A 79 -3.29 18.80 12.21
C THR A 79 -2.57 17.45 12.20
N ARG A 80 -3.09 16.46 11.48
CA ARG A 80 -2.46 15.13 11.36
C ARG A 80 -1.57 15.13 10.14
N ASP A 81 -0.27 15.18 10.38
CA ASP A 81 0.74 14.94 9.36
C ASP A 81 0.79 13.45 9.01
N SER A 82 1.22 13.14 7.78
CA SER A 82 1.35 11.77 7.27
C SER A 82 0.14 10.89 7.53
N ALA A 83 -1.03 11.46 7.23
CA ALA A 83 -2.31 10.81 7.35
C ALA A 83 -2.38 9.55 6.47
N TYR A 84 -1.81 9.63 5.26
CA TYR A 84 -1.62 8.54 4.31
C TYR A 84 -0.26 8.66 3.63
N GLN A 85 0.36 7.52 3.34
CA GLN A 85 1.68 7.45 2.73
C GLN A 85 1.78 6.18 1.88
N GLY A 86 2.42 6.30 0.74
CA GLY A 86 2.51 5.17 -0.17
C GLY A 86 3.36 5.47 -1.38
N ARG A 87 3.33 4.54 -2.33
CA ARG A 87 3.89 4.77 -3.66
C ARG A 87 2.79 5.25 -4.59
N TYR A 88 3.18 5.94 -5.64
CA TYR A 88 2.28 6.31 -6.72
C TYR A 88 2.93 6.04 -8.08
N GLU A 89 2.12 5.97 -9.13
CA GLU A 89 2.60 5.86 -10.52
C GLU A 89 1.79 6.80 -11.40
N VAL A 90 2.43 7.43 -12.39
CA VAL A 90 1.78 8.37 -13.32
C VAL A 90 1.80 7.79 -14.72
N SER A 91 0.65 7.79 -15.38
CA SER A 91 0.48 7.41 -16.78
C SER A 91 -0.27 8.51 -17.52
N GLY A 92 0.45 9.31 -18.32
CA GLY A 92 -0.13 10.48 -18.98
C GLY A 92 -0.56 11.54 -17.97
N ASN A 93 -1.88 11.75 -17.85
CA ASN A 93 -2.49 12.62 -16.85
C ASN A 93 -3.20 11.85 -15.73
N HIS A 94 -3.12 10.53 -15.71
CA HIS A 94 -3.68 9.69 -14.66
C HIS A 94 -2.62 9.33 -13.63
N ILE A 95 -3.02 9.21 -12.35
CA ILE A 95 -2.16 8.81 -11.25
C ILE A 95 -2.82 7.70 -10.43
N GLU A 96 -2.06 6.65 -10.17
CA GLU A 96 -2.44 5.51 -9.34
C GLU A 96 -1.67 5.55 -8.03
N TYR A 97 -2.31 5.19 -6.93
CA TYR A 97 -1.76 5.18 -5.58
C TYR A 97 -1.89 3.81 -4.94
N TRP A 98 -0.83 3.41 -4.25
CA TRP A 98 -0.82 2.24 -3.37
C TRP A 98 -0.23 2.66 -2.03
N ASP A 99 -1.11 2.79 -1.04
CA ASP A 99 -0.77 3.13 0.33
C ASP A 99 -0.05 1.96 1.01
N ASP A 100 0.85 2.28 1.95
CA ASP A 100 1.63 1.28 2.69
C ASP A 100 0.75 0.36 3.56
N THR A 101 -0.50 0.77 3.84
CA THR A 101 -1.50 -0.05 4.54
C THR A 101 -2.31 -0.98 3.63
N GLY A 102 -2.12 -0.91 2.30
CA GLY A 102 -2.79 -1.75 1.32
C GLY A 102 -4.07 -1.16 0.73
N PHE A 103 -4.38 0.11 1.00
CA PHE A 103 -5.43 0.85 0.28
C PHE A 103 -4.92 1.32 -1.09
N THR A 104 -5.81 1.37 -2.07
CA THR A 104 -5.52 1.88 -3.42
C THR A 104 -6.45 3.04 -3.73
N ALA A 105 -5.94 4.03 -4.46
CA ALA A 105 -6.72 5.15 -4.93
C ALA A 105 -6.18 5.63 -6.27
N ASP A 106 -6.96 6.45 -6.95
CA ASP A 106 -6.64 6.99 -8.25
C ASP A 106 -6.93 8.50 -8.30
N GLY A 107 -6.43 9.14 -9.35
CA GLY A 107 -6.74 10.54 -9.64
C GLY A 107 -6.31 10.95 -11.03
N ASP A 108 -6.73 12.16 -11.42
CA ASP A 108 -6.44 12.74 -12.73
C ASP A 108 -5.96 14.18 -12.59
N PHE A 109 -4.84 14.49 -13.26
CA PHE A 109 -4.42 15.86 -13.52
C PHE A 109 -5.29 16.43 -14.64
N VAL A 110 -6.16 17.39 -14.29
CA VAL A 110 -7.07 18.03 -15.25
C VAL A 110 -6.35 19.13 -16.02
N ASP A 111 -5.42 19.82 -15.34
CA ASP A 111 -4.50 20.79 -15.92
C ASP A 111 -3.18 20.80 -15.12
N GLU A 112 -2.26 21.71 -15.45
CA GLU A 112 -0.92 21.78 -14.81
C GLU A 112 -0.97 22.03 -13.30
N ASN A 113 -2.06 22.62 -12.79
CA ASN A 113 -2.20 23.08 -11.41
C ASN A 113 -3.42 22.49 -10.69
N THR A 114 -4.14 21.54 -11.30
CA THR A 114 -5.37 20.94 -10.74
C THR A 114 -5.32 19.42 -10.79
N LEU A 115 -5.38 18.79 -9.62
CA LEU A 115 -5.49 17.34 -9.43
C LEU A 115 -6.86 16.99 -8.85
N HIS A 116 -7.59 16.10 -9.52
CA HIS A 116 -8.80 15.48 -9.00
C HIS A 116 -8.43 14.13 -8.37
N HIS A 117 -8.64 13.95 -7.07
CA HIS A 117 -8.27 12.73 -6.35
C HIS A 117 -9.18 12.51 -5.15
N GLY A 118 -9.68 11.28 -4.95
CA GLY A 118 -10.48 10.93 -3.76
C GLY A 118 -11.75 11.78 -3.57
N GLY A 119 -12.34 12.28 -4.66
CA GLY A 119 -13.47 13.21 -4.64
C GLY A 119 -13.10 14.66 -4.26
N MET A 120 -11.81 14.97 -4.15
CA MET A 120 -11.28 16.28 -3.84
C MET A 120 -10.69 16.93 -5.09
N VAL A 121 -10.62 18.26 -5.07
CA VAL A 121 -9.85 19.07 -6.02
C VAL A 121 -8.68 19.67 -5.26
N LEU A 122 -7.46 19.35 -5.69
CA LEU A 122 -6.24 19.88 -5.11
C LEU A 122 -5.54 20.81 -6.10
N ARG A 123 -5.03 21.91 -5.60
CA ARG A 123 -4.28 22.92 -6.36
C ARG A 123 -2.80 22.80 -6.08
N ARG A 124 -1.99 23.01 -7.11
CA ARG A 124 -0.54 23.10 -6.96
C ARG A 124 -0.17 24.31 -6.11
N ARG A 125 0.74 24.12 -5.13
CA ARG A 125 1.27 25.17 -4.27
C ARG A 125 2.48 25.89 -4.89
#